data_AF-A0A3L6QW13-F1
#
_entry.id   AF-A0A3L6QW13-F1
#
_cell.length_a   1.000
_cell.length_b   1.000
_cell.length_c   1.000
_cell.angle_alpha   90.00
_cell.angle_beta   90.00
_cell.angle_gamma   90.00
#
_symmetry.space_group_name_H-M   'P 1'
#
loop_
_entity.id
_entity.type
_entity.pdbx_description
1 polymer ?
#
loop_
_entity_poly.entity_id
_entity_poly.type
_entity_poly.pdbx_seq_one_letter_code
_entity_poly.pdbx_strand_id
1 'polypeptide(L)'
;MYGWFLDPIVRGEYPGTMTSFLGDRLPRFTPEQMKLVKGSYDFIGVNYYTTYFTSARPSPNGLAQSYDGDIRANTSGFRDGVPVGEPEFVPIFFNSPAGLRELLLYTTRRYNNPVIYVTENGTRSIALPCALPCCRRDRARSDRCRTRHGDI
;
A
#
# COMPACT_ATOMS: atom_id res chain seq x y z
N MET A 1 -6.68 -4.91 3.76
CA MET A 1 -5.81 -5.69 2.85
C MET A 1 -4.56 -6.23 3.56
N TYR A 2 -3.68 -5.38 4.08
CA TYR A 2 -2.36 -5.80 4.62
C TYR A 2 -2.43 -6.92 5.69
N GLY A 3 -3.22 -6.72 6.75
CA GLY A 3 -3.33 -7.70 7.84
C GLY A 3 -3.99 -9.03 7.46
N TRP A 4 -4.67 -9.14 6.31
CA TRP A 4 -5.28 -10.41 5.88
C TRP A 4 -4.23 -11.52 5.78
N PHE A 5 -3.06 -11.21 5.23
CA PHE A 5 -1.98 -12.18 5.07
C PHE A 5 -0.99 -12.13 6.24
N LEU A 6 -0.70 -10.93 6.76
CA LEU A 6 0.30 -10.79 7.82
C LEU A 6 -0.16 -11.34 9.18
N ASP A 7 -1.43 -11.16 9.57
CA ASP A 7 -1.88 -11.67 10.88
C ASP A 7 -1.80 -13.21 10.94
N PRO A 8 -2.22 -13.99 9.93
CA PRO A 8 -2.03 -15.44 9.92
C PRO A 8 -0.57 -15.88 10.03
N ILE A 9 0.34 -15.31 9.22
CA ILE A 9 1.74 -15.75 9.24
C ILE A 9 2.49 -15.27 10.49
N VAL A 10 2.08 -14.17 11.13
CA VAL A 10 2.78 -13.66 12.34
C VAL A 10 2.14 -14.17 13.63
N ARG A 11 0.82 -14.11 13.75
CA ARG A 11 0.08 -14.44 14.99
C ARG A 11 -0.53 -15.81 14.98
N GLY A 12 -0.83 -16.33 13.80
CA GLY A 12 -1.54 -17.58 13.62
C GLY A 12 -3.06 -17.44 13.65
N GLU A 13 -3.58 -16.29 13.26
CA GLU A 13 -5.02 -16.03 13.20
C GLU A 13 -5.33 -14.93 12.20
N TYR A 14 -6.53 -14.93 11.62
CA TYR A 14 -6.99 -13.80 10.82
C TYR A 14 -7.25 -12.57 11.70
N PRO A 15 -7.22 -11.35 11.13
CA PRO A 15 -7.64 -10.15 11.85
C PRO A 15 -9.08 -10.30 12.39
N GLY A 16 -9.32 -9.87 13.63
CA GLY A 16 -10.64 -9.95 14.26
C GLY A 16 -11.76 -9.23 13.49
N THR A 17 -11.43 -8.17 12.74
CA THR A 17 -12.39 -7.50 11.85
C THR A 17 -12.84 -8.42 10.71
N MET A 18 -11.93 -9.21 10.14
CA MET A 18 -12.27 -10.13 9.06
C MET A 18 -13.13 -11.30 9.56
N THR A 19 -12.77 -11.89 10.70
CA THR A 19 -13.57 -12.97 11.30
C THR A 19 -14.99 -12.49 11.65
N SER A 20 -15.12 -11.28 12.18
CA SER A 20 -16.43 -10.67 12.47
C SER A 20 -17.25 -10.33 11.22
N PHE A 21 -16.61 -9.83 10.15
CA PHE A 21 -17.33 -9.32 8.99
C PHE A 21 -17.70 -10.40 7.97
N LEU A 22 -16.85 -11.41 7.82
CA LEU A 22 -17.00 -12.46 6.80
C LEU A 22 -17.74 -13.69 7.32
N GLY A 23 -17.65 -13.97 8.62
CA GLY A 23 -18.26 -15.15 9.23
C GLY A 23 -17.84 -16.44 8.51
N ASP A 24 -18.81 -17.24 8.11
CA ASP A 24 -18.58 -18.56 7.49
C ASP A 24 -17.99 -18.48 6.08
N ARG A 25 -18.00 -17.31 5.43
CA ARG A 25 -17.31 -17.10 4.15
C ARG A 25 -15.80 -17.05 4.29
N LEU A 26 -15.27 -16.87 5.50
CA LEU A 26 -13.84 -16.92 5.78
C LEU A 26 -13.46 -18.35 6.20
N PRO A 27 -12.71 -19.10 5.38
CA PRO A 27 -12.27 -20.44 5.74
C PRO A 27 -11.44 -20.39 7.01
N ARG A 28 -11.64 -21.37 7.91
CA ARG A 28 -10.85 -21.49 9.12
C ARG A 28 -9.70 -22.46 8.88
N PHE A 29 -8.52 -22.10 9.36
CA PHE A 29 -7.40 -23.03 9.38
C PHE A 29 -7.66 -24.13 10.40
N THR A 30 -7.30 -25.37 10.06
CA THR A 30 -7.16 -26.42 11.07
C THR A 30 -5.93 -26.14 11.96
N PRO A 31 -5.85 -26.74 13.16
CA PRO A 31 -4.65 -26.60 14.01
C PRO A 31 -3.35 -27.00 13.29
N GLU A 32 -3.39 -28.03 12.44
CA GLU A 32 -2.24 -28.53 11.68
C GLU A 32 -1.82 -27.54 10.60
N GLN A 33 -2.78 -27.00 9.85
CA GLN A 33 -2.51 -25.96 8.85
C GLN A 33 -1.93 -24.71 9.52
N MET A 34 -2.48 -24.32 10.67
CA MET A 34 -2.01 -23.14 11.38
C MET A 34 -0.58 -23.30 11.88
N LYS A 35 -0.22 -24.52 12.32
CA LYS A 35 1.16 -24.86 12.69
C LYS A 35 2.15 -24.69 11.52
N LEU A 36 1.71 -24.88 10.27
CA LEU A 36 2.54 -24.67 9.08
C LEU A 36 2.64 -23.20 8.67
N VAL A 37 1.56 -22.43 8.86
CA VAL A 37 1.48 -21.03 8.41
C VAL A 37 2.10 -20.06 9.43
N LYS A 38 1.90 -20.28 10.72
CA LYS A 38 2.43 -19.39 11.76
C LYS A 38 3.96 -19.45 11.78
N GLY A 39 4.60 -18.31 11.57
CA GLY A 39 6.05 -18.15 11.51
C GLY A 39 6.66 -18.58 10.18
N SER A 40 5.87 -18.81 9.13
CA SER A 40 6.34 -19.26 7.82
C SER A 40 6.96 -18.15 6.97
N TYR A 41 7.79 -17.29 7.55
CA TYR A 41 8.45 -16.19 6.86
C TYR A 41 9.78 -15.81 7.54
N ASP A 42 10.79 -15.47 6.73
CA ASP A 42 12.08 -14.95 7.21
C ASP A 42 12.14 -13.42 7.15
N PHE A 43 11.39 -12.82 6.21
CA PHE A 43 11.27 -11.37 6.01
C PHE A 43 9.90 -11.04 5.42
N ILE A 44 9.55 -9.75 5.43
CA ILE A 44 8.32 -9.22 4.82
C ILE A 44 8.70 -8.39 3.60
N GLY A 45 8.20 -8.80 2.43
CA GLY A 45 8.24 -8.00 1.21
C GLY A 45 7.07 -7.03 1.16
N VAL A 46 7.35 -5.75 0.95
CA VAL A 46 6.34 -4.70 0.81
C VAL A 46 6.35 -4.15 -0.61
N ASN A 47 5.23 -4.34 -1.29
CA ASN A 47 4.94 -3.69 -2.58
C ASN A 47 4.11 -2.43 -2.31
N TYR A 48 4.69 -1.26 -2.50
CA TYR A 48 4.05 0.02 -2.20
C TYR A 48 4.11 0.97 -3.39
N TYR A 49 2.94 1.46 -3.80
CA TYR A 49 2.79 2.40 -4.91
C TYR A 49 2.04 3.67 -4.52
N THR A 50 1.06 3.58 -3.62
CA THR A 50 0.19 4.72 -3.28
C THR A 50 -0.44 4.56 -1.91
N THR A 51 -1.06 5.65 -1.43
CA THR A 51 -1.96 5.66 -0.27
C THR A 51 -3.33 6.15 -0.71
N TYR A 52 -4.37 5.82 0.05
CA TYR A 52 -5.72 6.33 -0.14
C TYR A 52 -6.26 6.87 1.18
N PHE A 53 -7.16 7.85 1.09
CA PHE A 53 -8.05 8.19 2.19
C PHE A 53 -9.12 7.11 2.34
N THR A 54 -9.58 6.90 3.58
CA THR A 54 -10.62 5.94 3.91
C THR A 54 -11.73 6.60 4.70
N SER A 55 -12.99 6.29 4.40
CA SER A 55 -14.14 6.63 5.22
C SER A 55 -14.99 5.40 5.51
N ALA A 56 -15.69 5.40 6.65
CA ALA A 56 -16.51 4.27 7.06
C ALA A 56 -17.65 4.02 6.05
N ARG A 57 -17.92 2.76 5.75
CA ARG A 57 -19.05 2.32 4.94
C ARG A 57 -19.88 1.33 5.75
N PRO A 58 -21.23 1.42 5.74
CA PRO A 58 -22.07 0.44 6.41
C PRO A 58 -21.87 -0.97 5.81
N SER A 59 -22.29 -1.99 6.57
CA SER A 59 -22.29 -3.38 6.07
C SER A 59 -23.08 -3.48 4.76
N PRO A 60 -22.59 -4.19 3.75
CA PRO A 60 -23.36 -4.45 2.54
C PRO A 60 -24.60 -5.30 2.89
N ASN A 61 -25.69 -5.06 2.18
CA ASN A 61 -26.85 -5.96 2.18
C ASN A 61 -26.47 -7.24 1.40
N GLY A 62 -27.17 -8.36 1.66
CA GLY A 62 -26.81 -9.66 1.07
C GLY A 62 -26.71 -9.71 -0.46
N LEU A 63 -27.48 -8.87 -1.18
CA LEU A 63 -27.42 -8.75 -2.65
C LEU A 63 -26.24 -7.91 -3.16
N ALA A 64 -25.61 -7.12 -2.29
CA ALA A 64 -24.48 -6.24 -2.59
C ALA A 64 -23.17 -6.75 -1.97
N GLN A 65 -23.13 -8.04 -1.61
CA GLN A 65 -21.93 -8.68 -1.09
C GLN A 65 -20.85 -8.69 -2.19
N SER A 66 -19.71 -8.08 -1.91
CA SER A 66 -18.56 -8.07 -2.81
C SER A 66 -17.27 -7.96 -2.00
N TYR A 67 -16.14 -8.24 -2.66
CA TYR A 67 -14.82 -8.03 -2.08
C TYR A 67 -14.68 -6.62 -1.47
N ASP A 68 -15.04 -5.58 -2.22
CA ASP A 68 -14.94 -4.20 -1.75
C ASP A 68 -15.96 -3.88 -0.64
N GLY A 69 -17.15 -4.50 -0.70
CA GLY A 69 -18.16 -4.38 0.34
C GLY A 69 -17.71 -4.95 1.68
N ASP A 70 -16.91 -6.02 1.66
CA ASP A 70 -16.39 -6.68 2.86
C ASP A 70 -15.36 -5.84 3.62
N ILE A 71 -14.70 -4.91 2.94
CA ILE A 71 -13.74 -3.98 3.56
C ILE A 71 -14.47 -3.02 4.52
N ARG A 72 -15.76 -2.74 4.27
CA ARG A 72 -16.59 -1.77 5.03
C ARG A 72 -15.96 -0.38 5.13
N ALA A 73 -15.20 0.00 4.09
CA ALA A 73 -14.67 1.34 3.93
C ALA A 73 -14.76 1.78 2.45
N ASN A 74 -15.02 3.06 2.24
CA ASN A 74 -14.81 3.70 0.95
C ASN A 74 -13.36 4.17 0.87
N THR A 75 -12.74 4.02 -0.29
CA THR A 75 -11.38 4.50 -0.55
C THR A 75 -11.42 5.60 -1.61
N SER A 76 -10.59 6.64 -1.43
CA SER A 76 -10.50 7.74 -2.37
C SER A 76 -9.09 8.30 -2.40
N GLY A 77 -8.60 8.64 -3.60
CA GLY A 77 -7.34 9.36 -3.75
C GLY A 77 -7.43 10.82 -3.32
N PHE A 78 -8.66 11.31 -3.09
CA PHE A 78 -8.97 12.69 -2.77
C PHE A 78 -9.78 12.81 -1.48
N ARG A 79 -9.54 13.89 -0.73
CA ARG A 79 -10.37 14.33 0.38
C ARG A 79 -10.64 15.82 0.19
N ASP A 80 -11.92 16.19 0.10
CA ASP A 80 -12.35 17.58 -0.11
C ASP A 80 -11.70 18.23 -1.34
N GLY A 81 -11.55 17.46 -2.43
CA GLY A 81 -10.90 17.89 -3.67
C GLY A 81 -9.37 17.89 -3.63
N VAL A 82 -8.75 17.67 -2.47
CA VAL A 82 -7.29 17.63 -2.31
C VAL A 82 -6.78 16.19 -2.46
N PRO A 83 -5.84 15.91 -3.39
CA PRO A 83 -5.29 14.57 -3.55
C PRO A 83 -4.36 14.22 -2.38
N VAL A 84 -4.23 12.92 -2.11
CA VAL A 84 -3.35 12.35 -1.08
C VAL A 84 -1.86 12.56 -1.38
N GLY A 85 -1.53 12.82 -2.64
CA GLY A 85 -0.20 13.10 -3.16
C GLY A 85 -0.28 13.51 -4.62
N GLU A 86 0.85 13.82 -5.24
CA GLU A 86 0.90 14.18 -6.67
C GLU A 86 0.39 13.00 -7.53
N PRO A 87 -0.64 13.19 -8.37
CA PRO A 87 -1.13 12.13 -9.25
C PRO A 87 -0.04 11.65 -10.22
N GLU A 88 0.02 10.33 -10.44
CA GLU A 88 0.94 9.74 -11.41
C GLU A 88 0.28 9.51 -12.77
N PHE A 89 1.04 8.98 -13.74
CA PHE A 89 0.50 8.64 -15.06
C PHE A 89 -0.66 7.65 -14.98
N VAL A 90 -0.58 6.67 -14.08
CA VAL A 90 -1.69 5.74 -13.83
C VAL A 90 -2.65 6.43 -12.86
N PRO A 91 -3.93 6.69 -13.23
CA PRO A 91 -4.82 7.55 -12.45
C PRO A 91 -5.14 7.07 -11.03
N ILE A 92 -4.84 5.82 -10.70
CA ILE A 92 -5.04 5.25 -9.37
C ILE A 92 -3.84 5.45 -8.44
N PHE A 93 -2.67 5.84 -8.97
CA PHE A 93 -1.46 6.03 -8.17
C PHE A 93 -1.19 7.51 -7.87
N PHE A 94 -0.78 7.75 -6.64
CA PHE A 94 -0.41 9.05 -6.12
C PHE A 94 0.95 8.92 -5.44
N ASN A 95 1.86 9.83 -5.76
CA ASN A 95 3.18 9.87 -5.14
C ASN A 95 3.04 10.27 -3.67
N SER A 96 3.11 9.27 -2.78
CA SER A 96 2.91 9.45 -1.35
C SER A 96 4.04 8.80 -0.53
N PRO A 97 5.21 9.44 -0.42
CA PRO A 97 6.34 8.91 0.36
C PRO A 97 6.04 8.83 1.86
N ALA A 98 5.23 9.76 2.37
CA ALA A 98 4.79 9.75 3.77
C ALA A 98 3.98 8.49 4.09
N GLY A 99 3.12 8.04 3.19
CA GLY A 99 2.35 6.81 3.36
C GLY A 99 3.23 5.55 3.45
N LEU A 100 4.31 5.48 2.66
CA LEU A 100 5.28 4.38 2.76
C LEU A 100 5.92 4.36 4.14
N ARG A 101 6.38 5.52 4.63
CA ARG A 101 6.99 5.63 5.96
C ARG A 101 6.03 5.15 7.04
N GLU A 102 4.77 5.59 6.99
CA GLU A 102 3.77 5.18 7.98
C GLU A 102 3.44 3.69 7.90
N LEU A 103 3.41 3.09 6.69
CA LEU A 103 3.23 1.65 6.52
C LEU A 103 4.40 0.84 7.13
N LEU A 104 5.63 1.29 6.93
CA LEU A 104 6.82 0.64 7.51
C LEU A 104 6.81 0.74 9.04
N LEU A 105 6.53 1.93 9.58
CA LEU A 105 6.40 2.13 11.03
C LEU A 105 5.26 1.30 11.63
N TYR A 106 4.11 1.26 10.95
CA TYR A 106 2.99 0.42 11.34
C TYR A 106 3.41 -1.04 11.39
N THR A 107 4.08 -1.53 10.35
CA THR A 107 4.54 -2.93 10.27
C THR A 107 5.49 -3.26 11.40
N THR A 108 6.50 -2.42 11.63
CA THR A 108 7.46 -2.57 12.73
C THR A 108 6.77 -2.63 14.08
N ARG A 109 5.84 -1.71 14.37
CA ARG A 109 5.14 -1.65 15.66
C ARG A 109 4.15 -2.80 15.85
N ARG A 110 3.43 -3.18 14.79
CA ARG A 110 2.36 -4.18 14.82
C ARG A 110 2.92 -5.61 14.82
N TYR A 111 4.03 -5.88 14.14
CA TYR A 111 4.50 -7.25 13.87
C TYR A 111 5.88 -7.54 14.47
N ASN A 112 6.23 -6.89 15.59
CA ASN A 112 7.46 -7.14 16.34
C ASN A 112 8.75 -6.90 15.55
N ASN A 113 8.77 -5.79 14.79
CA ASN A 113 9.94 -5.34 14.03
C ASN A 113 10.61 -6.41 13.16
N PRO A 114 9.89 -7.00 12.18
CA PRO A 114 10.47 -8.01 11.30
C PRO A 114 11.49 -7.38 10.34
N VAL A 115 12.30 -8.20 9.67
CA VAL A 115 13.10 -7.74 8.53
C VAL A 115 12.14 -7.38 7.39
N ILE A 116 12.24 -6.16 6.87
CA ILE A 116 11.36 -5.65 5.81
C ILE A 116 12.20 -5.25 4.60
N TYR A 117 11.77 -5.69 3.42
CA TYR A 117 12.29 -5.23 2.13
C TYR A 117 11.17 -4.54 1.36
N VAL A 118 11.46 -3.38 0.79
CA VAL A 118 10.58 -2.79 -0.24
C VAL A 118 10.87 -3.53 -1.53
N THR A 119 10.01 -4.47 -1.88
CA THR A 119 10.18 -5.35 -3.03
C THR A 119 9.67 -4.71 -4.32
N GLU A 120 8.71 -3.79 -4.22
CA GLU A 120 8.27 -2.97 -5.34
C GLU A 120 7.96 -1.55 -4.87
N ASN A 121 8.52 -0.58 -5.59
CA ASN A 121 8.16 0.83 -5.51
C ASN A 121 8.60 1.52 -6.80
N GLY A 122 7.70 2.26 -7.43
CA GLY A 122 8.03 2.97 -8.67
C GLY A 122 6.88 3.83 -9.13
N THR A 123 7.20 4.73 -10.05
CA THR A 123 6.24 5.61 -10.69
C THR A 123 6.37 5.46 -12.20
N ARG A 124 5.29 5.71 -12.93
CA ARG A 124 5.37 5.81 -14.39
C ARG A 124 5.41 7.28 -14.79
N SER A 125 6.53 7.73 -15.35
CA SER A 125 6.64 9.02 -16.02
C SER A 125 6.26 8.88 -17.50
N ILE A 126 5.59 9.89 -18.07
CA ILE A 126 5.66 10.12 -19.51
C ILE A 126 7.00 10.78 -19.75
N ALA A 127 7.92 10.08 -20.41
CA ALA A 127 8.99 10.77 -21.11
C ALA A 127 8.35 11.54 -22.27
N LEU A 128 7.99 12.81 -22.05
CA LEU A 128 7.83 13.72 -23.18
C LEU A 128 9.18 13.68 -23.92
N PRO A 129 9.22 13.47 -25.24
CA PRO A 129 10.48 13.40 -25.98
C PRO A 129 11.18 14.74 -25.78
N CYS A 130 12.14 14.74 -24.86
CA CYS A 130 12.83 15.94 -24.47
C CYS A 130 14.00 16.10 -25.45
N ALA A 131 13.88 17.09 -26.33
CA ALA A 131 14.87 17.39 -27.37
C ALA A 131 16.19 17.99 -26.85
N LEU A 132 16.51 17.87 -25.55
CA LEU A 132 17.73 18.41 -24.95
C LEU A 132 18.65 17.30 -24.42
N PRO A 133 19.99 17.45 -24.51
CA PRO A 133 20.95 16.43 -24.09
C PRO A 133 20.87 16.04 -22.61
N CYS A 134 20.22 16.87 -21.79
CA CYS A 134 20.12 16.69 -20.34
C CYS A 134 19.04 15.70 -19.89
N CYS A 135 18.23 15.16 -20.81
CA CYS A 135 17.03 14.39 -20.47
C CYS A 135 17.23 12.88 -20.23
N ARG A 136 18.47 12.43 -19.98
CA ARG A 136 18.74 11.07 -19.50
C ARG A 136 18.49 10.87 -17.99
N ARG A 137 17.99 11.87 -17.27
CA ARG A 137 17.65 11.74 -15.85
C ARG A 137 16.19 12.15 -15.65
N ASP A 138 15.38 11.17 -15.25
CA ASP A 138 13.99 11.40 -14.83
C ASP A 138 13.96 12.53 -13.80
N ARG A 139 13.19 13.59 -14.10
CA ARG A 139 13.01 14.75 -13.21
C ARG A 139 12.50 14.34 -11.82
N ALA A 140 11.80 13.21 -11.71
CA ALA A 140 11.33 12.67 -10.44
C ALA A 140 12.45 12.11 -9.54
N ARG A 141 13.69 11.97 -10.02
CA ARG A 141 14.81 11.35 -9.28
C ARG A 141 16.00 12.26 -9.04
N SER A 142 15.90 13.56 -9.34
CA SER A 142 17.08 14.45 -9.39
C SER A 142 16.80 15.88 -8.91
N ASP A 143 16.89 16.12 -7.61
CA ASP A 143 17.00 17.46 -7.00
C ASP A 143 18.40 18.08 -7.15
N ARG A 144 19.13 17.80 -8.24
CA ARG A 144 20.53 18.26 -8.40
C ARG A 144 20.86 18.92 -9.75
N CYS A 145 19.97 19.79 -10.23
CA CYS A 145 20.30 20.75 -11.29
C CYS A 145 19.80 22.18 -10.95
N ARG A 146 20.13 22.67 -9.75
CA ARG A 146 20.19 24.12 -9.48
C ARG A 146 21.64 24.52 -9.26
N THR A 147 22.02 25.64 -9.88
CA THR A 147 23.32 26.34 -9.85
C THR A 147 24.37 25.88 -10.86
N ARG A 148 24.36 26.54 -12.04
CA ARG A 148 25.54 27.12 -12.73
C ARG A 148 25.14 27.63 -14.13
N HIS A 149 24.48 28.77 -14.16
CA HIS A 149 24.55 29.79 -15.20
C HIS A 149 24.28 31.07 -14.40
N GLY A 150 25.23 31.95 -14.09
CA GLY A 150 26.38 32.38 -14.86
C GLY A 150 26.15 33.86 -15.10
N ASP A 151 26.42 34.68 -14.09
CA ASP A 151 26.61 36.13 -14.25
C ASP A 151 27.81 36.34 -15.18
N ILE A 152 27.56 36.93 -16.35
CA ILE A 152 28.46 37.81 -17.08
C ILE A 152 27.61 38.95 -17.62
#